data_AF-A0A822CNA6-F1
#
_entry.id   AF-A0A822CNA6-F1
#
_cell.length_a   1.000
_cell.length_b   1.000
_cell.length_c   1.000
_cell.angle_alpha   90.00
_cell.angle_beta   90.00
_cell.angle_gamma   90.00
#
_symmetry.space_group_name_H-M   'P 1'
#
loop_
_entity.id
_entity.type
_entity.pdbx_description
1 polymer ?
#
loop_
_entity_poly.entity_id
_entity_poly.type
_entity_poly.pdbx_seq_one_letter_code
_entity_poly.pdbx_strand_id
1 'polypeptide(L)' 'MWSYGILLWEIFSYGRCPYPRIPANDVLINLKQGHRMEPPDGCPQEVGDIMRQAWLADPDRRPSF' A
#
# COMPACT_ATOMS: atom_id res chain seq x y z
N MET A 1 -5.91 0.43 9.19
CA MET A 1 -5.35 1.30 8.12
C MET A 1 -4.53 0.55 7.09
N TRP A 2 -3.49 -0.19 7.49
CA TRP A 2 -2.63 -0.87 6.52
C TRP A 2 -3.39 -1.72 5.49
N SER A 3 -4.24 -2.63 5.97
CA SER A 3 -5.06 -3.50 5.11
C SER A 3 -6.08 -2.74 4.27
N TYR A 4 -6.53 -1.57 4.73
CA TYR A 4 -7.40 -0.69 3.94
C TYR A 4 -6.65 -0.04 2.78
N GLY A 5 -5.40 0.39 2.99
CA GLY A 5 -4.54 0.85 1.90
C GLY A 5 -4.33 -0.26 0.85
N ILE A 6 -4.13 -1.51 1.29
CA ILE A 6 -4.03 -2.67 0.37
C ILE A 6 -5.34 -2.85 -0.41
N LEU A 7 -6.49 -2.81 0.27
CA LEU A 7 -7.80 -2.91 -0.38
C LEU A 7 -8.01 -1.81 -1.42
N LEU A 8 -7.68 -0.55 -1.11
CA LEU A 8 -7.77 0.55 -2.06
C LEU A 8 -6.87 0.28 -3.27
N TRP A 9 -5.65 -0.18 -3.05
CA TRP A 9 -4.75 -0.54 -4.15
C TRP A 9 -5.33 -1.67 -5.02
N GLU A 10 -5.93 -2.70 -4.42
CA GLU A 10 -6.61 -3.79 -5.14
C GLU A 10 -7.78 -3.27 -5.99
N ILE A 11 -8.58 -2.33 -5.46
CA ILE A 11 -9.70 -1.72 -6.19
C ILE A 11 -9.18 -0.94 -7.41
N PHE A 12 -8.22 -0.03 -7.22
CA PHE A 12 -7.70 0.83 -8.28
C PHE A 12 -6.77 0.12 -9.27
N SER A 13 -6.24 -1.04 -8.90
CA SER A 13 -5.47 -1.90 -9.79
C SER A 13 -6.34 -2.90 -10.57
N TYR A 14 -7.67 -2.84 -10.42
CA TYR A 14 -8.63 -3.77 -11.03
C TYR A 14 -8.42 -5.23 -10.58
N GLY A 15 -8.13 -5.43 -9.30
CA GLY A 15 -7.97 -6.75 -8.68
C GLY A 15 -6.61 -7.41 -8.93
N ARG A 16 -5.56 -6.63 -9.20
CA ARG A 16 -4.20 -7.20 -9.29
C ARG A 16 -3.73 -7.68 -7.93
N CYS A 17 -2.76 -8.59 -7.94
CA CYS A 17 -2.13 -9.07 -6.72
C CYS A 17 -1.24 -7.97 -6.11
N PRO A 18 -1.41 -7.63 -4.82
CA PRO A 18 -0.55 -6.67 -4.13
C PRO A 18 0.91 -7.13 -4.10
N TYR A 19 1.84 -6.18 -4.19
CA TYR A 19 3.29 -6.43 -4.33
C TYR A 19 3.63 -7.38 -5.50
N PRO A 20 3.26 -7.01 -6.74
CA PRO A 20 3.56 -7.84 -7.89
C PRO A 20 5.08 -8.05 -7.99
N ARG A 21 5.49 -9.28 -8.31
CA ARG A 21 6.90 -9.70 -8.43
C ARG A 21 7.67 -9.84 -7.11
N ILE A 22 7.03 -9.65 -5.96
CA ILE A 22 7.63 -9.96 -4.66
C ILE A 22 6.97 -11.24 -4.12
N PRO A 23 7.74 -12.31 -3.87
CA PRO A 23 7.22 -13.50 -3.20
C PRO A 23 6.64 -13.13 -1.83
N ALA A 24 5.54 -13.77 -1.43
CA ALA A 24 4.87 -13.45 -0.16
C ALA A 24 5.81 -13.51 1.06
N ASN A 25 6.77 -14.44 1.05
CA ASN A 25 7.77 -14.59 2.11
C ASN A 25 8.75 -13.40 2.19
N ASP A 26 8.98 -12.71 1.07
CA ASP A 26 9.94 -11.61 0.97
C ASP A 26 9.28 -10.24 1.18
N VAL A 27 7.95 -10.16 1.16
CA VAL A 27 7.21 -8.90 1.38
C VAL A 27 7.62 -8.28 2.72
N LEU A 28 7.69 -9.08 3.79
CA LEU A 28 8.05 -8.58 5.12
C LEU A 28 9.47 -8.00 5.16
N ILE A 29 10.41 -8.57 4.41
CA ILE A 29 11.79 -8.09 4.31
C ILE A 29 11.82 -6.74 3.58
N ASN A 30 11.12 -6.65 2.45
CA ASN A 30 10.99 -5.42 1.66
C ASN A 30 10.36 -4.29 2.49
N LEU A 31 9.30 -4.59 3.25
CA LEU A 31 8.65 -3.63 4.14
C LEU A 31 9.61 -3.11 5.22
N LYS A 32 10.46 -3.97 5.79
CA LYS A 32 11.49 -3.58 6.77
C LYS A 32 12.58 -2.71 6.15
N GLN A 33 12.90 -2.91 4.87
CA GLN A 33 13.83 -2.06 4.11
C GLN A 33 13.22 -0.71 3.69
N GLY A 34 11.96 -0.45 4.04
CA GLY A 34 11.27 0.79 3.71
C GLY A 34 10.59 0.78 2.35
N HIS A 35 10.63 -0.33 1.61
CA HIS A 35 9.87 -0.45 0.37
C HIS A 35 8.37 -0.34 0.67
N ARG A 36 7.67 0.46 -0.11
CA ARG A 36 6.22 0.63 -0.07
C ARG A 36 5.69 0.50 -1.49
N MET A 37 4.45 0.05 -1.61
CA MET A 37 3.80 -0.07 -2.89
C MET A 37 3.46 1.32 -3.43
N GLU A 38 3.64 1.52 -4.73
CA GLU A 38 3.18 2.74 -5.39
C GLU A 38 1.70 2.61 -5.78
N PRO A 39 0.95 3.72 -5.76
CA PRO A 39 -0.43 3.75 -6.27
C PRO A 39 -0.49 3.28 -7.73
N PRO A 40 -1.57 2.60 -8.16
CA PRO A 40 -1.72 2.16 -9.54
C PRO A 40 -1.83 3.32 -10.54
N ASP A 41 -1.45 3.07 -11.79
CA ASP A 41 -1.63 4.02 -12.88
C ASP A 41 -3.12 4.37 -13.06
N GLY A 42 -3.44 5.66 -13.09
CA GLY A 42 -4.83 6.15 -13.21
C GLY A 42 -5.58 6.28 -11.87
N CYS A 43 -4.93 5.98 -10.74
CA CYS A 43 -5.49 6.27 -9.43
C CYS A 43 -5.52 7.79 -9.15
N PRO A 44 -6.64 8.36 -8.64
CA PRO A 44 -6.69 9.75 -8.23
C PRO A 44 -5.64 10.05 -7.16
N GLN A 45 -5.00 11.22 -7.24
CA GLN A 45 -3.91 11.59 -6.34
C GLN A 45 -4.30 11.53 -4.86
N GLU A 46 -5.52 11.99 -4.53
CA GLU A 46 -6.07 11.97 -3.18
C GLU A 46 -6.09 10.55 -2.59
N VAL A 47 -6.48 9.56 -3.39
CA VAL A 47 -6.50 8.16 -2.96
C VAL A 47 -5.08 7.62 -2.84
N GLY A 48 -4.20 7.93 -3.79
CA GLY A 48 -2.78 7.57 -3.72
C GLY A 48 -2.11 8.10 -2.45
N ASP A 49 -2.45 9.31 -2.02
CA ASP A 49 -1.94 9.90 -0.79
C ASP A 49 -2.48 9.19 0.45
N ILE A 50 -3.77 8.80 0.47
CA ILE A 50 -4.34 7.96 1.53
C ILE A 50 -3.61 6.61 1.59
N MET A 51 -3.33 5.96 0.45
CA MET A 51 -2.58 4.70 0.42
C MET A 51 -1.18 4.86 1.04
N ARG A 52 -0.44 5.90 0.64
CA ARG A 52 0.90 6.21 1.18
C ARG A 52 0.86 6.46 2.68
N GLN A 53 -0.11 7.23 3.16
CA GLN A 53 -0.30 7.50 4.58
C GLN A 53 -0.67 6.24 5.37
N ALA A 54 -1.53 5.37 4.81
CA ALA A 54 -1.92 4.11 5.42
C ALA A 54 -0.74 3.14 5.60
N TRP A 55 0.31 3.28 4.79
CA TRP A 55 1.51 2.45 4.84
C TRP A 55 2.73 3.13 5.49
N LEU A 56 2.55 4.20 6.25
CA LEU A 56 3.63 4.78 7.06
C LEU A 56 4.24 3.72 8.00
N ALA A 57 5.56 3.78 8.19
CA ALA A 57 6.27 2.84 9.06
C ALA A 57 5.76 2.92 10.51
N ASP A 58 5.60 4.15 11.00
CA ASP A 58 5.01 4.46 12.29
C ASP A 58 3.48 4.26 12.25
N PRO A 59 2.93 3.34 13.05
CA PRO A 59 1.49 3.12 13.14
C PRO A 59 0.70 4.33 13.63
N ASP A 60 1.26 5.16 14.52
CA ASP A 60 0.57 6.27 15.16
C ASP A 60 0.39 7.47 14.22
N ARG A 61 1.24 7.54 13.18
CA ARG A 61 1.15 8.55 12.12
C ARG A 61 0.17 8.17 11.01
N ARG A 62 -0.38 6.96 11.04
CA ARG A 62 -1.37 6.53 10.04
C ARG A 62 -2.70 7.19 10.38
N PRO A 63 -3.43 7.74 9.39
CA PRO A 63 -4.72 8.38 9.62
C PRO A 63 -5.69 7.40 10.27
N SER A 64 -6.46 7.81 11.27
CA SER A 64 -7.54 6.96 11.82
C SER A 64 -8.83 7.14 11.01
N PHE A 65 -9.61 6.07 10.88
CA PHE A 65 -11.03 6.16 10.49
C PHE A 65 -11.90 6.41 11.73
#